data_AF-D0LH74-F1
#
_entry.id   AF-D0LH74-F1
#
_cell.length_a   1.000
_cell.length_b   1.000
_cell.length_c   1.000
_cell.angle_alpha   90.00
_cell.angle_beta   90.00
_cell.angle_gamma   90.00
#
_symmetry.space_group_name_H-M   'P 1'
#
loop_
_entity.id
_entity.type
_entity.pdbx_description
1 polymer ?
#
loop_
_entity_poly.entity_id
_entity_poly.type
_entity_poly.pdbx_seq_one_letter_code
_entity_poly.pdbx_strand_id
1 'polypeptide(L)'
;MIMSPPRETSESAPPTPHPKEQELRDRYWRSNVLIMSGLLVIWGIVGLGCGVLFADQLNAVRLGGYPLGFWFAQQGSIIVFVIIILVYALALNRLDAQHHRDVAALRSGADGGEA
;
A
#
# COMPACT_ATOMS: atom_id res chain seq x y z
N MET A 1 -53.87 12.63 -17.81
CA MET A 1 -53.05 11.68 -17.03
C MET A 1 -51.60 11.99 -17.33
N ILE A 2 -50.99 12.91 -16.58
CA ILE A 2 -49.60 13.30 -16.78
C ILE A 2 -48.74 12.32 -15.97
N MET A 3 -47.87 11.59 -16.65
CA MET A 3 -46.87 10.75 -16.03
C MET A 3 -45.90 11.65 -15.26
N SER A 4 -46.02 11.69 -13.94
CA SER A 4 -44.96 12.26 -13.11
C SER A 4 -43.66 11.51 -13.41
N PRO A 5 -42.53 12.19 -13.66
CA PRO A 5 -41.25 11.51 -13.71
C PRO A 5 -41.01 10.78 -12.38
N PRO A 6 -40.34 9.62 -12.38
CA PRO A 6 -39.95 8.97 -11.14
C PRO A 6 -39.21 10.02 -10.31
N ARG A 7 -39.70 10.29 -9.09
CA ARG A 7 -38.91 11.08 -8.15
C ARG A 7 -37.65 10.27 -7.95
N GLU A 8 -36.56 10.71 -8.57
CA GLU A 8 -35.25 10.51 -8.00
C GLU A 8 -35.46 10.83 -6.54
N THR A 9 -35.35 9.79 -5.73
CA THR A 9 -35.31 9.91 -4.29
C THR A 9 -34.49 11.16 -4.00
N SER A 10 -34.90 11.92 -3.01
CA SER A 10 -33.98 12.77 -2.27
C SER A 10 -32.84 11.87 -1.77
N GLU A 11 -31.94 11.49 -2.67
CA GLU A 11 -30.67 10.84 -2.47
C GLU A 11 -29.88 11.97 -1.86
N SER A 12 -30.05 12.08 -0.54
CA SER A 12 -29.26 12.93 0.30
C SER A 12 -27.82 12.76 -0.16
N ALA A 13 -27.23 13.83 -0.68
CA ALA A 13 -25.79 13.89 -0.88
C ALA A 13 -25.14 13.24 0.35
N PRO A 14 -24.16 12.33 0.16
CA PRO A 14 -23.62 11.54 1.26
C PRO A 14 -23.31 12.47 2.42
N PRO A 15 -23.68 12.10 3.66
CA PRO A 15 -23.50 12.96 4.82
C PRO A 15 -22.07 13.48 4.82
N THR A 16 -21.93 14.80 5.01
CA THR A 16 -20.63 15.44 5.00
C THR A 16 -19.72 14.72 6.02
N PRO A 17 -18.55 14.21 5.60
CA PRO A 17 -17.73 13.37 6.46
C PRO A 17 -17.40 14.10 7.75
N HIS A 18 -17.59 13.43 8.89
CA HIS A 18 -17.28 14.00 10.19
C HIS A 18 -15.78 14.38 10.23
N PRO A 19 -15.37 15.51 10.83
CA PRO A 19 -13.97 15.96 10.84
C PRO A 19 -12.96 14.87 11.26
N LYS A 20 -13.33 13.99 12.20
CA LYS A 20 -12.53 12.85 12.65
C LYS A 20 -12.34 11.76 11.58
N GLU A 21 -13.34 11.54 10.73
CA GLU A 21 -13.29 10.56 9.63
C GLU A 21 -12.36 11.07 8.51
N GLN A 22 -12.27 12.38 8.33
CA GLN A 22 -11.30 13.02 7.42
C GLN A 22 -9.87 12.84 7.92
N GLU A 23 -9.61 13.05 9.22
CA GLU A 23 -8.27 12.84 9.82
C GLU A 23 -7.79 11.38 9.67
N LEU A 24 -8.69 10.41 9.86
CA LEU A 24 -8.36 8.99 9.67
C LEU A 24 -7.98 8.69 8.21
N ARG A 25 -8.72 9.22 7.23
CA ARG A 25 -8.40 9.06 5.80
C ARG A 25 -7.03 9.65 5.45
N ASP A 26 -6.70 10.80 6.00
CA ASP A 26 -5.40 11.45 5.76
C ASP A 26 -4.24 10.65 6.36
N ARG A 27 -4.43 10.10 7.57
CA ARG A 27 -3.46 9.18 8.20
C ARG A 27 -3.25 7.90 7.40
N TYR A 28 -4.34 7.32 6.88
CA TYR A 28 -4.29 6.15 6.01
C TYR A 28 -3.51 6.45 4.72
N TRP A 29 -3.82 7.57 4.07
CA TRP A 29 -3.14 8.01 2.85
C TRP A 29 -1.64 8.20 3.06
N ARG A 30 -1.25 8.93 4.12
CA ARG A 30 0.17 9.12 4.46
C ARG A 30 0.89 7.80 4.68
N SER A 31 0.27 6.87 5.39
CA SER A 31 0.85 5.56 5.66
C SER A 31 1.03 4.75 4.38
N ASN A 32 0.04 4.75 3.48
CA ASN A 32 0.14 4.09 2.18
C ASN A 32 1.29 4.68 1.33
N VAL A 33 1.42 6.02 1.29
CA VAL A 33 2.52 6.71 0.60
C VAL A 33 3.88 6.36 1.22
N LEU A 34 3.96 6.21 2.55
CA LEU A 34 5.19 5.86 3.26
C LEU A 34 5.64 4.42 2.95
N ILE A 35 4.69 3.48 2.85
CA ILE A 35 4.97 2.11 2.41
C ILE A 35 5.43 2.11 0.95
N MET A 36 4.73 2.80 0.06
CA MET A 36 5.09 2.92 -1.37
C MET A 36 6.48 3.53 -1.58
N SER A 37 6.83 4.57 -0.83
CA SER A 37 8.14 5.20 -0.91
C SER A 37 9.25 4.30 -0.34
N GLY A 38 9.00 3.57 0.75
CA GLY A 38 9.92 2.53 1.22
C GLY A 38 10.15 1.43 0.18
N LEU A 39 9.09 1.05 -0.53
CA LEU A 39 9.13 0.11 -1.65
C LEU A 39 10.07 0.58 -2.77
N LEU A 40 9.93 1.86 -3.16
CA LEU A 40 10.75 2.48 -4.19
C LEU A 40 12.23 2.58 -3.79
N VAL A 41 12.48 2.89 -2.51
CA VAL A 41 13.85 2.95 -1.96
C VAL A 41 14.49 1.56 -1.97
N ILE A 42 13.80 0.53 -1.49
CA ILE A 42 14.32 -0.85 -1.48
C ILE A 42 14.55 -1.33 -2.91
N TRP A 43 13.59 -1.09 -3.82
CA TRP A 43 13.73 -1.42 -5.23
C TRP A 43 14.95 -0.74 -5.85
N GLY A 44 15.15 0.55 -5.59
CA GLY A 44 16.31 1.31 -6.05
C GLY A 44 17.63 0.81 -5.45
N ILE A 45 17.66 0.48 -4.16
CA ILE A 45 18.83 -0.08 -3.48
C ILE A 45 19.16 -1.47 -4.03
N VAL A 46 18.18 -2.33 -4.29
CA VAL A 46 18.47 -3.65 -4.83
C VAL A 46 18.89 -3.58 -6.30
N GLY A 47 18.22 -2.77 -7.11
CA GLY A 47 18.58 -2.57 -8.52
C GLY A 47 19.96 -1.92 -8.71
N LEU A 48 20.23 -0.82 -8.00
CA LEU A 48 21.47 -0.05 -8.14
C LEU A 48 22.57 -0.52 -7.18
N GLY A 49 22.24 -0.88 -5.94
CA GLY A 49 23.21 -1.29 -4.92
C GLY A 49 23.71 -2.72 -5.12
N CYS A 50 22.81 -3.71 -5.23
CA CYS A 50 23.24 -5.09 -5.47
C CYS A 50 23.67 -5.33 -6.93
N GLY A 51 23.03 -4.66 -7.89
CA GLY A 51 23.30 -4.84 -9.31
C GLY A 51 24.53 -4.10 -9.86
N VAL A 52 24.96 -2.99 -9.24
CA VAL A 52 26.07 -2.16 -9.73
C VAL A 52 27.20 -2.01 -8.71
N LEU A 53 26.91 -1.65 -7.45
CA LEU A 53 27.94 -1.42 -6.42
C LEU A 53 28.57 -2.71 -5.89
N PHE A 54 27.78 -3.76 -5.67
CA PHE A 54 28.26 -5.09 -5.24
C PHE A 54 28.49 -6.07 -6.40
N ALA A 55 28.35 -5.59 -7.65
CA ALA A 55 28.51 -6.42 -8.84
C ALA A 55 29.90 -7.08 -8.90
N ASP A 56 30.96 -6.38 -8.50
CA ASP A 56 32.33 -6.90 -8.50
C ASP A 56 32.53 -8.00 -7.44
N GLN A 57 32.04 -7.82 -6.21
CA GLN A 57 32.09 -8.87 -5.18
C GLN A 57 31.19 -10.07 -5.54
N LEU A 58 30.02 -9.84 -6.15
CA LEU A 58 29.13 -10.93 -6.59
C LEU A 58 29.70 -11.67 -7.80
N ASN A 59 30.38 -10.99 -8.73
CA ASN A 59 30.99 -11.62 -9.91
C ASN A 59 32.19 -12.50 -9.57
N ALA A 60 32.79 -12.35 -8.38
CA ALA A 60 33.78 -13.28 -7.85
C ALA A 60 33.19 -14.68 -7.59
N VAL A 61 31.88 -14.75 -7.32
CA VAL A 61 31.15 -16.02 -7.16
C VAL A 61 30.50 -16.35 -8.50
N ARG A 62 30.85 -17.49 -9.10
CA ARG A 62 30.24 -17.95 -10.35
C ARG A 62 29.21 -19.02 -10.07
N LEU A 63 27.97 -18.77 -10.45
CA LEU A 63 26.88 -19.73 -10.31
C LEU A 63 26.73 -20.46 -11.66
N GLY A 64 27.19 -21.72 -11.72
CA GLY A 64 27.06 -22.55 -12.92
C GLY A 64 27.83 -22.05 -14.14
N GLY A 65 28.87 -21.22 -13.97
CA GLY A 65 29.71 -20.70 -15.06
C GLY A 65 29.46 -19.23 -15.42
N TYR A 66 28.37 -18.62 -14.91
CA TYR A 66 28.02 -17.22 -15.17
C TYR A 66 28.25 -16.34 -13.93
N PRO A 67 28.56 -15.06 -14.10
CA PRO A 67 28.75 -14.15 -12.97
C PRO A 67 27.45 -13.95 -12.19
N LEU A 68 27.48 -14.02 -10.86
CA LEU A 68 26.27 -13.92 -10.02
C LEU A 68 25.57 -12.56 -10.17
N GLY A 69 26.33 -11.49 -10.42
CA GLY A 69 25.78 -10.16 -10.71
C GLY A 69 24.90 -10.17 -11.97
N PHE A 70 25.27 -10.95 -12.99
CA PHE A 70 24.48 -11.09 -14.21
C PHE A 70 23.17 -11.87 -13.97
N TRP A 71 23.21 -12.94 -13.17
CA TRP A 71 22.01 -13.67 -12.76
C TRP A 71 21.05 -12.77 -11.97
N PHE A 72 21.61 -11.92 -11.08
CA PHE A 72 20.81 -11.02 -10.27
C PHE A 72 20.16 -9.91 -11.12
N ALA A 73 20.88 -9.40 -12.11
CA ALA A 73 20.36 -8.41 -13.05
C ALA A 73 19.16 -8.93 -13.86
N GLN A 74 19.16 -10.22 -14.22
CA GLN A 74 18.12 -10.81 -15.07
C GLN A 74 16.99 -11.48 -14.27
N GLN A 75 17.31 -12.44 -13.41
CA GLN A 75 16.34 -13.26 -12.66
C GLN A 75 16.23 -12.85 -11.18
N GLY A 76 17.31 -12.32 -10.58
CA GLY A 76 17.25 -11.83 -9.20
C GLY A 76 16.30 -10.64 -9.04
N SER A 77 16.29 -9.72 -10.00
CA SER A 77 15.41 -8.55 -10.04
C SER A 77 13.93 -8.92 -9.89
N ILE A 78 13.45 -9.92 -10.65
CA ILE A 78 12.03 -10.29 -10.60
C ILE A 78 11.67 -10.99 -9.29
N ILE A 79 12.56 -11.81 -8.72
CA ILE A 79 12.34 -12.46 -7.41
C ILE A 79 12.25 -11.40 -6.31
N VAL A 80 13.18 -10.45 -6.31
CA VAL A 80 13.17 -9.31 -5.39
C VAL A 80 11.88 -8.52 -5.54
N PHE A 81 11.47 -8.24 -6.78
CA PHE A 81 10.23 -7.50 -7.05
C PHE A 81 8.99 -8.20 -6.45
N VAL A 82 8.89 -9.52 -6.60
CA VAL A 82 7.80 -10.30 -5.99
C VAL A 82 7.85 -10.28 -4.47
N ILE A 83 9.04 -10.42 -3.86
CA ILE A 83 9.21 -10.34 -2.40
C ILE A 83 8.77 -8.97 -1.88
N ILE A 84 9.18 -7.91 -2.58
CA ILE A 84 8.81 -6.53 -2.26
C ILE A 84 7.27 -6.36 -2.30
N ILE A 85 6.60 -6.86 -3.34
CA ILE A 85 5.12 -6.82 -3.42
C ILE A 85 4.47 -7.62 -2.29
N LEU A 86 5.02 -8.78 -1.93
CA LEU A 86 4.50 -9.60 -0.83
C LEU A 86 4.60 -8.84 0.51
N VAL A 87 5.74 -8.20 0.78
CA VAL A 87 5.96 -7.38 1.98
C VAL A 87 4.99 -6.20 1.99
N TYR A 88 4.77 -5.53 0.85
CA TYR A 88 3.76 -4.49 0.71
C TYR A 88 2.36 -4.99 1.08
N ALA A 89 1.93 -6.12 0.51
CA ALA A 89 0.61 -6.69 0.77
C ALA A 89 0.41 -7.01 2.25
N LEU A 90 1.42 -7.59 2.91
CA LEU A 90 1.38 -7.87 4.34
C LEU A 90 1.35 -6.60 5.20
N ALA A 91 2.13 -5.59 4.84
CA ALA A 91 2.15 -4.30 5.54
C ALA A 91 0.80 -3.57 5.40
N LEU A 92 0.23 -3.55 4.20
CA LEU A 92 -1.07 -2.95 3.92
C LEU A 92 -2.19 -3.66 4.69
N ASN A 93 -2.14 -5.00 4.77
CA ASN A 93 -3.14 -5.78 5.50
C ASN A 93 -3.11 -5.47 7.02
N ARG A 94 -1.92 -5.20 7.58
CA ARG A 94 -1.80 -4.73 8.98
C ARG A 94 -2.35 -3.32 9.18
N LEU A 95 -2.10 -2.43 8.22
CA LEU A 95 -2.61 -1.05 8.26
C LEU A 95 -4.13 -1.01 8.15
N ASP A 96 -4.71 -1.79 7.24
CA ASP A 96 -6.16 -1.88 7.03
C ASP A 96 -6.87 -2.43 8.28
N ALA A 97 -6.31 -3.47 8.91
CA ALA A 97 -6.83 -4.03 10.16
C ALA A 97 -6.82 -3.04 11.33
N GLN A 98 -5.98 -2.01 11.30
CA GLN A 98 -5.95 -0.95 12.29
C GLN A 98 -6.99 0.13 11.97
N HIS A 99 -7.07 0.54 10.70
CA HIS A 99 -8.01 1.54 10.23
C HIS A 99 -9.48 1.11 10.42
N HIS A 100 -9.81 -0.15 10.12
CA HIS A 100 -11.15 -0.71 10.34
C HIS A 100 -11.58 -0.65 11.83
N ARG A 101 -10.65 -0.90 12.76
CA ARG A 101 -10.92 -0.85 14.20
C ARG A 101 -11.17 0.58 14.68
N ASP A 102 -10.37 1.53 14.22
CA ASP A 102 -10.50 2.93 14.61
C ASP A 102 -11.83 3.54 14.11
N VAL A 103 -12.24 3.22 12.88
CA VAL A 103 -13.54 3.66 12.33
C VAL A 103 -14.71 3.00 13.07
N ALA A 104 -14.64 1.71 13.38
CA ALA A 104 -15.67 1.01 14.14
C ALA A 104 -15.83 1.56 15.57
N ALA A 105 -14.73 1.91 16.23
CA ALA A 105 -14.74 2.53 17.56
C ALA A 105 -15.38 3.94 17.54
N LEU A 106 -15.13 4.74 16.49
CA LEU A 106 -15.76 6.05 16.34
C LEU A 106 -17.28 5.96 16.11
N ARG A 107 -17.73 4.98 15.31
CA ARG A 107 -19.16 4.79 15.03
C ARG A 107 -19.94 4.24 16.22
N SER A 108 -19.37 3.30 16.96
CA SER A 108 -19.99 2.77 18.20
C SER A 108 -20.05 3.80 19.33
N GLY A 109 -19.08 4.71 19.43
CA GLY A 109 -19.11 5.81 20.39
C GLY A 109 -20.09 6.94 20.04
N ALA A 110 -20.41 7.13 18.75
CA ALA A 110 -21.42 8.09 18.31
C ALA A 110 -22.85 7.58 18.60
N ASP A 111 -23.11 6.30 18.33
CA ASP A 111 -24.42 5.66 18.51
C ASP A 111 -24.83 5.55 20.00
N GLY A 112 -23.85 5.46 20.92
CA GLY A 112 -24.08 5.41 22.37
C GLY A 112 -24.19 6.77 23.08
N GLY A 113 -23.93 7.88 22.37
CA GLY A 113 -23.96 9.24 22.93
C GLY A 113 -25.25 10.02 22.64
N GLU A 114 -26.16 9.46 21.83
CA GLU A 114 -27.44 10.06 21.45
C GLU A 114 -28.67 9.46 22.16
N ALA A 115 -28.48 8.68 23.24
CA ALA A 115 -29.55 8.06 24.04
C ALA A 115 -29.72 8.71 25.43
#